data_AF-A0A2B8ANN1-F1
#
_entry.id   AF-A0A2B8ANN1-F1
#
_cell.length_a   1.000
_cell.length_b   1.000
_cell.length_c   1.000
_cell.angle_alpha   90.00
_cell.angle_beta   90.00
_cell.angle_gamma   90.00
#
_symmetry.space_group_name_H-M   'P 1'
#
loop_
_entity.id
_entity.type
_entity.pdbx_description
1 polymer ?
#
loop_
_entity_poly.entity_id
_entity_poly.type
_entity_poly.pdbx_seq_one_letter_code
_entity_poly.pdbx_strand_id
1 'polypeptide(L)'
;MTPEDAASFEQTLELGKEIAAGLSDHDVLGRWMAHHISDLIIRAESAPEAEADDIRRETVAAVLELWNHRSALPMPNPPLDAFEPVFRALERLSEPQDPWGFYRMFPSGHEPGQDDMVAVPLLRNALVLEDAVRRVVREIVVFAEREAADKEAKWLKLSEHLEADEQRAARDAVLELARTLATYTGDADVEPAVEAGHSKLITTLLRAETQLAEVRRVLEAHLSKTSSEGEPGAPA
;
A
#
# COMPACT_ATOMS: atom_id res chain seq x y z
N MET A 1 -10.73 26.15 26.54
CA MET A 1 -10.74 24.94 25.69
C MET A 1 -12.14 24.73 25.15
N THR A 2 -12.31 24.58 23.83
CA THR A 2 -13.62 24.20 23.27
C THR A 2 -13.91 22.71 23.56
N PRO A 3 -15.16 22.24 23.45
CA PRO A 3 -15.48 20.82 23.63
C PRO A 3 -14.73 19.91 22.63
N GLU A 4 -14.44 20.42 21.44
CA GLU A 4 -13.71 19.72 20.38
C GLU A 4 -12.21 19.60 20.73
N ASP A 5 -11.59 20.68 21.21
CA ASP A 5 -10.21 20.66 21.71
C ASP A 5 -10.04 19.67 22.89
N ALA A 6 -11.07 19.56 23.74
CA ALA A 6 -11.08 18.65 24.88
C ALA A 6 -11.08 17.18 24.46
N ALA A 7 -11.89 16.83 23.47
CA ALA A 7 -11.95 15.47 22.93
C ALA A 7 -10.65 15.10 22.20
N SER A 8 -10.11 16.01 21.39
CA SER A 8 -8.82 15.84 20.71
C SER A 8 -7.67 15.67 21.71
N PHE A 9 -7.69 16.42 22.81
CA PHE A 9 -6.74 16.26 23.90
C PHE A 9 -6.82 14.87 24.54
N GLU A 10 -8.01 14.40 24.92
CA GLU A 10 -8.21 13.09 25.55
C GLU A 10 -7.75 11.94 24.63
N GLN A 11 -8.10 12.01 23.34
CA GLN A 11 -7.65 11.02 22.36
C GLN A 11 -6.12 11.02 22.18
N THR A 12 -5.49 12.20 22.24
CA THR A 12 -4.02 12.31 22.20
C THR A 12 -3.38 11.68 23.44
N LEU A 13 -3.97 11.85 24.63
CA LEU A 13 -3.47 11.18 25.83
C LEU A 13 -3.57 9.66 25.72
N GLU A 14 -4.69 9.13 25.21
CA GLU A 14 -4.85 7.69 25.01
C GLU A 14 -3.84 7.13 24.00
N LEU A 15 -3.56 7.87 22.92
CA LEU A 15 -2.46 7.52 22.02
C LEU A 15 -1.13 7.44 22.76
N GLY A 16 -0.82 8.45 23.60
CA GLY A 16 0.40 8.50 24.40
C GLY A 16 0.52 7.33 25.38
N LYS A 17 -0.58 6.95 26.05
CA LYS A 17 -0.62 5.79 26.97
C LYS A 17 -0.28 4.50 26.24
N GLU A 18 -0.83 4.32 25.03
CA GLU A 18 -0.59 3.11 24.23
C GLU A 18 0.83 3.03 23.68
N ILE A 19 1.42 4.17 23.29
CA ILE A 19 2.84 4.24 22.94
C ILE A 19 3.71 3.91 24.15
N ALA A 20 3.43 4.49 25.32
CA ALA A 20 4.20 4.24 26.54
C ALA A 20 4.12 2.78 27.00
N ALA A 21 2.96 2.15 26.90
CA ALA A 21 2.77 0.72 27.17
C ALA A 21 3.57 -0.16 26.20
N GLY A 22 3.62 0.22 24.92
CA GLY A 22 4.46 -0.48 23.94
C GLY A 22 5.96 -0.36 24.24
N LEU A 23 6.40 0.76 24.82
CA LEU A 23 7.82 1.05 25.13
C LEU A 23 8.32 0.41 26.43
N SER A 24 7.45 0.05 27.37
CA SER A 24 7.84 -0.34 28.74
C SER A 24 8.61 -1.65 28.84
N ASP A 25 8.48 -2.53 27.84
CA ASP A 25 9.10 -3.86 27.84
C ASP A 25 10.45 -3.90 27.08
N HIS A 26 11.02 -2.74 26.75
CA HIS A 26 12.21 -2.61 25.91
C HIS A 26 13.51 -2.28 26.65
N ASP A 27 14.50 -1.88 25.87
CA ASP A 27 15.82 -1.47 26.35
C ASP A 27 15.74 -0.31 27.36
N VAL A 28 16.89 0.10 27.87
CA VAL A 28 16.95 1.15 28.90
C VAL A 28 16.34 2.47 28.39
N LEU A 29 16.48 2.75 27.09
CA LEU A 29 15.94 3.96 26.47
C LEU A 29 14.41 3.90 26.36
N GLY A 30 13.85 2.81 25.84
CA GLY A 30 12.40 2.62 25.72
C GLY A 30 11.70 2.75 27.06
N ARG A 31 12.25 2.13 28.11
CA ARG A 31 11.72 2.28 29.48
C ARG A 31 11.76 3.72 29.98
N TRP A 32 12.83 4.46 29.71
CA TRP A 32 12.93 5.86 30.11
C TRP A 32 11.90 6.73 29.38
N MET A 33 11.71 6.52 28.08
CA MET A 33 10.69 7.19 27.27
C MET A 33 9.27 6.88 27.78
N ALA A 34 8.98 5.60 28.07
CA ALA A 34 7.70 5.18 28.64
C ALA A 34 7.41 5.89 29.98
N HIS A 35 8.39 5.93 30.88
CA HIS A 35 8.26 6.63 32.16
C HIS A 35 8.05 8.13 31.98
N HIS A 36 8.81 8.77 31.10
CA HIS A 36 8.70 10.21 30.85
C HIS A 36 7.31 10.59 30.32
N ILE A 37 6.80 9.85 29.33
CA ILE A 37 5.46 10.08 28.78
C ILE A 37 4.37 9.80 29.81
N SER A 38 4.49 8.72 30.58
CA SER A 38 3.52 8.41 31.65
C SER A 38 3.45 9.54 32.69
N ASP A 39 4.60 10.10 33.08
CA ASP A 39 4.66 11.23 34.01
C ASP A 39 4.00 12.49 33.45
N LEU A 40 4.28 12.84 32.18
CA LEU A 40 3.64 13.96 31.51
C LEU A 40 2.11 13.80 31.41
N ILE A 41 1.63 12.58 31.15
CA ILE A 41 0.20 12.28 31.08
C ILE A 41 -0.45 12.44 32.47
N ILE A 42 0.14 11.84 33.52
CA ILE A 42 -0.37 11.95 34.90
C ILE A 42 -0.42 13.42 35.35
N ARG A 43 0.61 14.20 35.03
CA ARG A 43 0.66 15.64 35.33
C ARG A 43 -0.42 16.40 34.59
N ALA A 44 -0.66 16.11 33.31
CA ALA A 44 -1.69 16.78 32.53
C ALA A 44 -3.12 16.45 32.97
N GLU A 45 -3.37 15.20 33.41
CA GLU A 45 -4.66 14.76 33.96
C GLU A 45 -4.93 15.39 35.35
N SER A 46 -3.88 15.64 36.13
CA SER A 46 -3.97 16.14 37.52
C SER A 46 -3.72 17.65 37.67
N ALA A 47 -3.47 18.37 36.57
CA ALA A 47 -3.05 19.77 36.61
C ALA A 47 -4.14 20.70 37.16
N PRO A 48 -3.81 21.62 38.08
CA PRO A 48 -4.72 22.68 38.51
C PRO A 48 -5.08 23.61 37.34
N GLU A 49 -6.27 24.19 37.35
CA GLU A 49 -6.78 25.06 36.26
C GLU A 49 -5.84 26.21 35.87
N ALA A 50 -5.03 26.71 36.82
CA ALA A 50 -4.06 27.77 36.57
C ALA A 50 -2.83 27.36 35.74
N GLU A 51 -2.44 26.08 35.78
CA GLU A 51 -1.26 25.53 35.06
C GLU A 51 -1.65 24.52 33.97
N ALA A 52 -2.95 24.16 33.91
CA ALA A 52 -3.48 23.11 33.05
C ALA A 52 -3.17 23.35 31.57
N ASP A 53 -3.31 24.57 31.07
CA ASP A 53 -3.13 24.84 29.65
C ASP A 53 -1.69 24.62 29.18
N ASP A 54 -0.68 24.99 29.98
CA ASP A 54 0.73 24.82 29.61
C ASP A 54 1.17 23.36 29.72
N ILE A 55 0.79 22.67 30.81
CA ILE A 55 1.12 21.24 31.01
C ILE A 55 0.45 20.39 29.92
N ARG A 56 -0.82 20.66 29.59
CA ARG A 56 -1.53 19.94 28.53
C ARG A 56 -0.87 20.13 27.17
N ARG A 57 -0.43 21.35 26.87
CA ARG A 57 0.26 21.67 25.61
C ARG A 57 1.61 20.94 25.51
N GLU A 58 2.38 20.91 26.60
CA GLU A 58 3.64 20.17 26.69
C GLU A 58 3.41 18.67 26.45
N THR A 59 2.44 18.08 27.15
CA THR A 59 2.13 16.64 27.02
C THR A 59 1.66 16.27 25.62
N VAL A 60 0.76 17.06 25.02
CA VAL A 60 0.33 16.86 23.63
C VAL A 60 1.51 16.94 22.68
N ALA A 61 2.34 17.97 22.80
CA ALA A 61 3.50 18.14 21.92
C ALA A 61 4.45 16.94 21.99
N ALA A 62 4.75 16.45 23.20
CA ALA A 62 5.63 15.29 23.38
C ALA A 62 5.04 14.00 22.77
N VAL A 63 3.74 13.76 22.93
CA VAL A 63 3.08 12.59 22.32
C VAL A 63 3.09 12.69 20.79
N LEU A 64 2.82 13.86 20.23
CA LEU A 64 2.83 14.05 18.78
C LEU A 64 4.24 13.92 18.19
N GLU A 65 5.27 14.38 18.90
CA GLU A 65 6.66 14.19 18.49
C GLU A 65 7.02 12.70 18.44
N LEU A 66 6.64 11.92 19.45
CA LEU A 66 6.82 10.46 19.42
C LEU A 66 6.02 9.80 18.30
N TRP A 67 4.77 10.23 18.09
CA TRP A 67 3.94 9.73 17.01
C TRP A 67 4.61 9.97 15.66
N ASN A 68 5.14 11.16 15.39
CA ASN A 68 5.84 11.47 14.14
C ASN A 68 7.08 10.60 13.90
N HIS A 69 7.69 10.08 14.97
CA HIS A 69 8.84 9.19 14.91
C HIS A 69 8.51 7.71 15.15
N ARG A 70 7.23 7.33 15.05
CA ARG A 70 6.73 6.00 15.45
C ARG A 70 7.43 4.81 14.80
N SER A 71 7.86 4.92 13.54
CA SER A 71 8.56 3.84 12.82
C SER A 71 9.97 3.55 13.37
N ALA A 72 10.57 4.52 14.07
CA ALA A 72 11.89 4.40 14.68
C ALA A 72 11.82 4.06 16.17
N LEU A 73 10.62 3.89 16.74
CA LEU A 73 10.48 3.55 18.14
C LEU A 73 11.04 2.15 18.40
N PRO A 74 11.71 1.93 19.55
CA PRO A 74 12.29 0.64 19.91
C PRO A 74 11.19 -0.34 20.36
N MET A 75 10.23 -0.66 19.50
CA MET A 75 9.14 -1.61 19.74
C MET A 75 9.17 -2.72 18.68
N PRO A 76 8.66 -3.96 18.94
CA PRO A 76 8.76 -5.07 18.00
C PRO A 76 7.88 -4.85 16.77
N ASN A 77 6.72 -4.23 17.00
CA ASN A 77 5.75 -3.85 15.98
C ASN A 77 5.39 -2.38 16.23
N PRO A 78 6.15 -1.43 15.65
CA PRO A 78 5.81 -0.02 15.78
C PRO A 78 4.44 0.28 15.17
N PRO A 79 3.75 1.35 15.61
CA PRO A 79 2.46 1.73 15.05
C PRO A 79 2.52 1.85 13.53
N LEU A 80 1.52 1.27 12.85
CA LEU A 80 1.35 1.31 11.39
C LEU A 80 2.44 0.56 10.59
N ASP A 81 3.24 -0.30 11.22
CA ASP A 81 4.29 -1.08 10.56
C ASP A 81 3.74 -2.05 9.49
N ALA A 82 2.50 -2.54 9.65
CA ALA A 82 1.89 -3.42 8.64
C ALA A 82 1.71 -2.75 7.27
N PHE A 83 1.69 -1.42 7.20
CA PHE A 83 1.60 -0.68 5.93
C PHE A 83 2.93 -0.56 5.21
N GLU A 84 4.06 -0.68 5.90
CA GLU A 84 5.40 -0.47 5.32
C GLU A 84 5.68 -1.42 4.13
N PRO A 85 5.40 -2.74 4.20
CA PRO A 85 5.53 -3.61 3.03
C PRO A 85 4.57 -3.25 1.89
N VAL A 86 3.38 -2.73 2.20
CA VAL A 86 2.38 -2.31 1.21
C VAL A 86 2.87 -1.08 0.45
N PHE A 87 3.38 -0.07 1.16
CA PHE A 87 3.96 1.12 0.55
C PHE A 87 5.13 0.77 -0.37
N ARG A 88 6.06 -0.08 0.07
CA ARG A 88 7.16 -0.57 -0.77
C ARG A 88 6.69 -1.31 -2.03
N ALA A 89 5.63 -2.12 -1.91
CA ALA A 89 5.05 -2.79 -3.07
C ALA A 89 4.44 -1.79 -4.06
N LEU A 90 3.79 -0.75 -3.56
CA LEU A 90 3.18 0.30 -4.38
C LEU A 90 4.19 1.22 -5.04
N GLU A 91 5.25 1.61 -4.34
CA GLU A 91 6.38 2.33 -4.95
C GLU A 91 6.91 1.57 -6.16
N ARG A 92 7.11 0.25 -6.02
CA ARG A 92 7.54 -0.60 -7.14
C ARG A 92 6.52 -0.67 -8.27
N LEU A 93 5.22 -0.60 -7.97
CA LEU A 93 4.14 -0.61 -8.95
C LEU A 93 3.85 0.78 -9.55
N SER A 94 4.40 1.85 -8.99
CA SER A 94 4.23 3.22 -9.49
C SER A 94 5.08 3.53 -10.72
N GLU A 95 5.99 2.63 -11.09
CA GLU A 95 6.86 2.71 -12.27
C GLU A 95 6.09 2.73 -13.61
N PRO A 96 6.68 3.35 -14.66
CA PRO A 96 5.94 3.94 -15.79
C PRO A 96 5.00 2.98 -16.54
N GLN A 97 3.97 3.60 -17.11
CA GLN A 97 2.93 2.97 -17.92
C GLN A 97 3.37 2.77 -19.38
N ASP A 98 4.58 3.20 -19.74
CA ASP A 98 5.12 3.01 -21.08
C ASP A 98 5.34 1.51 -21.35
N PRO A 99 5.07 1.04 -22.58
CA PRO A 99 5.38 -0.32 -22.99
C PRO A 99 6.82 -0.69 -22.61
N TRP A 100 7.01 -1.89 -22.05
CA TRP A 100 8.31 -2.44 -21.63
C TRP A 100 8.99 -1.77 -20.42
N GLY A 101 8.42 -0.68 -19.90
CA GLY A 101 9.04 0.11 -18.83
C GLY A 101 9.13 -0.60 -17.47
N PHE A 102 8.23 -1.56 -17.19
CA PHE A 102 8.13 -2.16 -15.85
C PHE A 102 9.22 -3.16 -15.52
N TYR A 103 9.56 -4.04 -16.45
CA TYR A 103 10.66 -4.98 -16.26
C TYR A 103 12.00 -4.40 -16.74
N ARG A 104 11.98 -3.21 -17.36
CA ARG A 104 13.14 -2.55 -17.96
C ARG A 104 13.96 -3.53 -18.82
N MET A 105 13.26 -4.34 -19.62
CA MET A 105 13.86 -5.43 -20.40
C MET A 105 14.82 -4.91 -21.47
N PHE A 106 14.61 -3.68 -21.92
CA PHE A 106 15.38 -3.04 -22.97
C PHE A 106 16.12 -1.81 -22.42
N PRO A 107 17.30 -1.49 -22.97
CA PRO A 107 17.92 -0.19 -22.75
C PRO A 107 16.98 0.93 -23.22
N SER A 108 16.99 2.06 -22.52
CA SER A 108 16.16 3.22 -22.88
C SER A 108 16.35 3.62 -24.35
N GLY A 109 15.25 3.80 -25.06
CA GLY A 109 15.23 4.19 -26.48
C GLY A 109 15.47 3.05 -27.47
N HIS A 110 15.56 1.80 -27.00
CA HIS A 110 15.72 0.60 -27.81
C HIS A 110 14.55 -0.38 -27.63
N GLU A 111 13.45 0.10 -27.05
CA GLU A 111 12.22 -0.67 -26.88
C GLU A 111 11.58 -0.97 -28.24
N PRO A 112 11.03 -2.18 -28.45
CA PRO A 112 10.27 -2.50 -29.66
C PRO A 112 9.09 -1.54 -29.87
N GLY A 113 9.05 -0.95 -31.06
CA GLY A 113 8.00 -0.03 -31.47
C GLY A 113 6.74 -0.73 -31.99
N GLN A 114 5.75 0.05 -32.43
CA GLN A 114 4.52 -0.49 -33.02
C GLN A 114 4.78 -1.33 -34.26
N ASP A 115 5.70 -0.90 -35.12
CA ASP A 115 6.05 -1.63 -36.35
C ASP A 115 6.69 -2.99 -36.05
N ASP A 116 7.54 -3.06 -35.03
CA ASP A 116 8.14 -4.32 -34.56
C ASP A 116 7.08 -5.29 -34.01
N MET A 117 6.06 -4.76 -33.33
CA MET A 117 4.94 -5.56 -32.80
C MET A 117 4.01 -6.08 -33.91
N VAL A 118 3.89 -5.36 -35.02
CA VAL A 118 3.16 -5.83 -36.22
C VAL A 118 3.97 -6.92 -36.91
N ALA A 119 5.28 -6.74 -37.05
CA ALA A 119 6.17 -7.71 -37.67
C ALA A 119 6.34 -8.99 -36.83
N VAL A 120 6.36 -8.86 -35.51
CA VAL A 120 6.55 -9.96 -34.54
C VAL A 120 5.39 -9.97 -33.53
N PRO A 121 4.26 -10.61 -33.87
CA PRO A 121 3.05 -10.62 -33.04
C PRO A 121 3.24 -11.15 -31.61
N LEU A 122 4.28 -11.96 -31.37
CA LEU A 122 4.61 -12.45 -30.04
C LEU A 122 5.03 -11.33 -29.06
N LEU A 123 5.64 -10.24 -29.57
CA LEU A 123 5.98 -9.09 -28.74
C LEU A 123 4.72 -8.38 -28.22
N ARG A 124 3.68 -8.28 -29.05
CA ARG A 124 2.38 -7.76 -28.64
C ARG A 124 1.75 -8.62 -27.53
N ASN A 125 1.84 -9.95 -27.65
CA ASN A 125 1.33 -10.87 -26.62
C ASN A 125 2.05 -10.70 -25.29
N ALA A 126 3.37 -10.43 -25.31
CA ALA A 126 4.14 -10.17 -24.11
C ALA A 126 3.64 -8.92 -23.35
N LEU A 127 3.33 -7.83 -24.06
CA LEU A 127 2.77 -6.62 -23.44
C LEU A 127 1.35 -6.83 -22.90
N VAL A 128 0.51 -7.57 -23.62
CA VAL A 128 -0.84 -7.92 -23.13
C VAL A 128 -0.75 -8.73 -21.83
N LEU A 129 0.18 -9.68 -21.78
CA LEU A 129 0.43 -10.47 -20.57
C LEU A 129 0.98 -9.61 -19.43
N GLU A 130 1.93 -8.73 -19.71
CA GLU A 130 2.48 -7.81 -18.73
C GLU A 130 1.38 -6.95 -18.09
N ASP A 131 0.51 -6.34 -18.90
CA ASP A 131 -0.61 -5.53 -18.42
C ASP A 131 -1.59 -6.35 -17.57
N ALA A 132 -1.95 -7.56 -18.03
CA ALA A 132 -2.84 -8.46 -17.29
C ALA A 132 -2.28 -8.81 -15.90
N VAL A 133 -1.02 -9.23 -15.83
CA VAL A 133 -0.36 -9.57 -14.56
C VAL A 133 -0.23 -8.33 -13.68
N ARG A 134 0.14 -7.17 -14.25
CA ARG A 134 0.27 -5.93 -13.49
C ARG A 134 -1.04 -5.53 -12.83
N ARG A 135 -2.17 -5.66 -13.53
CA ARG A 135 -3.51 -5.40 -12.97
C ARG A 135 -3.80 -6.32 -11.79
N VAL A 136 -3.58 -7.63 -11.94
CA VAL A 136 -3.77 -8.61 -10.86
C VAL A 136 -2.92 -8.26 -9.64
N VAL A 137 -1.62 -7.98 -9.84
CA VAL A 137 -0.71 -7.63 -8.75
C VAL A 137 -1.16 -6.35 -8.04
N ARG A 138 -1.59 -5.32 -8.76
CA ARG A 138 -2.14 -4.08 -8.16
C ARG A 138 -3.36 -4.37 -7.29
N GLU A 139 -4.31 -5.17 -7.76
CA GLU A 139 -5.50 -5.53 -6.97
C GLU A 139 -5.14 -6.34 -5.72
N ILE A 140 -4.16 -7.25 -5.80
CA ILE A 140 -3.66 -7.99 -4.64
C ILE A 140 -3.02 -7.05 -3.62
N VAL A 141 -2.25 -6.05 -4.06
CA VAL A 141 -1.64 -5.06 -3.15
C VAL A 141 -2.70 -4.18 -2.48
N VAL A 142 -3.78 -3.82 -3.19
CA VAL A 142 -4.95 -3.16 -2.57
C VAL A 142 -5.60 -4.04 -1.51
N PHE A 143 -5.64 -5.36 -1.73
CA PHE A 143 -6.13 -6.28 -0.71
C PHE A 143 -5.21 -6.36 0.51
N ALA A 144 -3.89 -6.38 0.30
CA ALA A 144 -2.90 -6.34 1.36
C ALA A 144 -2.97 -5.05 2.19
N GLU A 145 -3.33 -3.91 1.58
CA GLU A 145 -3.62 -2.66 2.29
C GLU A 145 -4.76 -2.81 3.29
N ARG A 146 -5.84 -3.50 2.90
CA ARG A 146 -6.98 -3.75 3.81
C ARG A 146 -6.58 -4.65 4.98
N GLU A 147 -5.80 -5.70 4.72
CA GLU A 147 -5.27 -6.54 5.80
C GLU A 147 -4.37 -5.73 6.76
N ALA A 148 -3.58 -4.79 6.22
CA ALA A 148 -2.78 -3.88 7.05
C ALA A 148 -3.68 -2.95 7.86
N ALA A 149 -4.72 -2.38 7.26
CA ALA A 149 -5.70 -1.53 7.96
C ALA A 149 -6.40 -2.28 9.11
N ASP A 150 -6.79 -3.54 8.89
CA ASP A 150 -7.41 -4.37 9.92
C ASP A 150 -6.44 -4.67 11.07
N LYS A 151 -5.17 -5.02 10.77
CA LYS A 151 -4.12 -5.25 11.78
C LYS A 151 -3.83 -4.00 12.60
N GLU A 152 -3.87 -2.84 11.96
CA GLU A 152 -3.52 -1.54 12.53
C GLU A 152 -4.75 -0.75 13.02
N ALA A 153 -5.94 -1.36 13.04
CA ALA A 153 -7.21 -0.71 13.32
C ALA A 153 -7.20 0.10 14.64
N LYS A 154 -6.50 -0.41 15.66
CA LYS A 154 -6.29 0.29 16.93
C LYS A 154 -5.57 1.63 16.72
N TRP A 155 -4.44 1.62 16.02
CA TRP A 155 -3.60 2.81 15.80
C TRP A 155 -4.28 3.80 14.84
N LEU A 156 -5.01 3.30 13.84
CA LEU A 156 -5.84 4.13 12.97
C LEU A 156 -6.92 4.88 13.75
N LYS A 157 -7.59 4.20 14.68
CA LYS A 157 -8.61 4.81 15.55
C LYS A 157 -8.00 5.83 16.52
N LEU A 158 -6.90 5.49 17.18
CA LEU A 158 -6.25 6.36 18.17
C LEU A 158 -5.64 7.62 17.57
N SER A 159 -5.33 7.60 16.27
CA SER A 159 -4.80 8.77 15.59
C SER A 159 -5.86 9.60 14.89
N GLU A 160 -7.13 9.14 14.75
CA GLU A 160 -8.17 9.69 13.85
C GLU A 160 -8.29 11.22 13.85
N HIS A 161 -8.16 11.83 15.01
CA HIS A 161 -8.26 13.28 15.26
C HIS A 161 -7.00 14.09 14.92
N LEU A 162 -5.89 13.44 14.58
CA LEU A 162 -4.63 14.10 14.25
C LEU A 162 -4.66 14.63 12.81
N GLU A 163 -4.42 15.92 12.64
CA GLU A 163 -4.21 16.55 11.33
C GLU A 163 -2.84 16.20 10.75
N ALA A 164 -2.79 15.94 9.43
CA ALA A 164 -1.58 15.77 8.62
C ALA A 164 -0.48 14.84 9.18
N ASP A 165 -0.76 13.54 9.22
CA ASP A 165 0.28 12.53 9.41
C ASP A 165 0.80 12.01 8.05
N GLU A 166 2.12 11.96 7.85
CA GLU A 166 2.75 11.43 6.63
C GLU A 166 2.25 10.03 6.26
N GLN A 167 1.98 9.15 7.22
CA GLN A 167 1.44 7.82 6.89
C GLN A 167 -0.05 7.84 6.57
N ARG A 168 -0.83 8.81 7.07
CA ARG A 168 -2.21 9.02 6.57
C ARG A 168 -2.18 9.54 5.16
N ALA A 169 -1.32 10.52 4.88
CA ALA A 169 -1.12 11.03 3.54
C ALA A 169 -0.66 9.90 2.60
N ALA A 170 0.23 9.02 3.06
CA ALA A 170 0.65 7.83 2.32
C ALA A 170 -0.54 6.88 2.10
N ARG A 171 -1.30 6.50 3.14
CA ARG A 171 -2.51 5.66 3.01
C ARG A 171 -3.53 6.27 2.05
N ASP A 172 -3.83 7.56 2.20
CA ASP A 172 -4.81 8.25 1.36
C ASP A 172 -4.32 8.34 -0.09
N ALA A 173 -3.01 8.55 -0.30
CA ALA A 173 -2.39 8.45 -1.62
C ALA A 173 -2.47 7.03 -2.19
N VAL A 174 -2.37 5.98 -1.35
CA VAL A 174 -2.60 4.59 -1.77
C VAL A 174 -4.05 4.39 -2.21
N LEU A 175 -5.02 4.86 -1.43
CA LEU A 175 -6.43 4.77 -1.77
C LEU A 175 -6.77 5.57 -3.02
N GLU A 176 -6.14 6.72 -3.22
CA GLU A 176 -6.28 7.54 -4.42
C GLU A 176 -5.64 6.88 -5.64
N LEU A 177 -4.46 6.27 -5.48
CA LEU A 177 -3.82 5.48 -6.52
C LEU A 177 -4.68 4.28 -6.90
N ALA A 178 -5.23 3.55 -5.93
CA ALA A 178 -6.14 2.44 -6.15
C ALA A 178 -7.41 2.87 -6.90
N ARG A 179 -7.99 4.02 -6.55
CA ARG A 179 -9.13 4.63 -7.25
C ARG A 179 -8.77 5.03 -8.68
N THR A 180 -7.62 5.68 -8.86
CA THR A 180 -7.10 6.08 -10.18
C THR A 180 -6.88 4.85 -11.07
N LEU A 181 -6.29 3.79 -10.52
CA LEU A 181 -6.10 2.53 -11.22
C LEU A 181 -7.44 1.89 -11.61
N ALA A 182 -8.44 1.91 -10.74
CA ALA A 182 -9.79 1.44 -11.08
C ALA A 182 -10.40 2.22 -12.28
N THR A 183 -10.23 3.55 -12.31
CA THR A 183 -10.72 4.38 -13.43
C THR A 183 -9.99 4.13 -14.75
N TYR A 184 -8.69 3.81 -14.72
CA TYR A 184 -7.93 3.44 -15.92
C TYR A 184 -8.25 2.02 -16.43
N THR A 185 -8.77 1.14 -15.58
CA THR A 185 -9.14 -0.22 -15.99
C THR A 185 -10.47 -0.34 -16.73
N GLY A 186 -11.23 0.76 -16.88
CA GLY A 186 -12.40 0.82 -17.75
C GLY A 186 -13.63 0.04 -17.27
N ASP A 187 -13.73 -0.31 -15.99
CA ASP A 187 -14.97 -0.74 -15.35
C ASP A 187 -15.45 0.39 -14.43
N ALA A 188 -16.07 1.40 -15.04
CA ALA A 188 -16.91 2.35 -14.32
C ALA A 188 -18.24 1.64 -14.04
N ASP A 189 -18.37 1.05 -12.84
CA ASP A 189 -19.62 0.83 -12.09
C ASP A 189 -19.48 -0.40 -11.16
N VAL A 190 -18.91 -0.24 -9.96
CA VAL A 190 -19.25 -1.12 -8.83
C VAL A 190 -19.17 -0.36 -7.50
N GLU A 191 -20.28 -0.32 -6.77
CA GLU A 191 -20.44 0.22 -5.40
C GLU A 191 -19.52 -0.45 -4.36
N PRO A 192 -19.22 0.23 -3.23
CA PRO A 192 -18.27 -0.25 -2.24
C PRO A 192 -18.97 -1.04 -1.13
N ALA A 193 -18.61 -2.31 -0.98
CA ALA A 193 -18.72 -3.02 0.29
C ALA A 193 -17.71 -4.18 0.29
N VAL A 194 -17.23 -4.61 1.44
CA VAL A 194 -16.09 -5.52 1.62
C VAL A 194 -16.19 -6.83 0.81
N GLU A 195 -17.40 -7.31 0.49
CA GLU A 195 -17.66 -8.45 -0.44
C GLU A 195 -17.30 -8.16 -1.90
N ALA A 196 -17.39 -6.90 -2.35
CA ALA A 196 -17.03 -6.48 -3.70
C ALA A 196 -15.52 -6.57 -3.96
N GLY A 197 -14.67 -6.48 -2.92
CA GLY A 197 -13.21 -6.54 -3.08
C GLY A 197 -12.72 -7.91 -3.51
N HIS A 198 -13.11 -8.97 -2.78
CA HIS A 198 -12.80 -10.34 -3.16
C HIS A 198 -13.44 -10.72 -4.50
N SER A 199 -14.69 -10.30 -4.72
CA SER A 199 -15.38 -10.53 -6.00
C SER A 199 -14.62 -9.89 -7.17
N LYS A 200 -14.18 -8.64 -7.02
CA LYS A 200 -13.37 -7.92 -8.03
C LYS A 200 -12.02 -8.60 -8.26
N LEU A 201 -11.33 -9.05 -7.21
CA LEU A 201 -10.08 -9.80 -7.35
C LEU A 201 -10.31 -11.10 -8.11
N ILE A 202 -11.35 -11.86 -7.77
CA ILE A 202 -11.74 -13.09 -8.47
C ILE A 202 -12.05 -12.80 -9.94
N THR A 203 -12.83 -11.75 -10.24
CA THR A 203 -13.12 -11.35 -11.63
C THR A 203 -11.85 -10.97 -12.39
N THR A 204 -10.93 -10.25 -11.75
CA THR A 204 -9.65 -9.84 -12.35
C THR A 204 -8.77 -11.06 -12.64
N LEU A 205 -8.72 -12.03 -11.71
CA LEU A 205 -8.02 -13.30 -11.88
C LEU A 205 -8.62 -14.12 -13.04
N LEU A 206 -9.95 -14.26 -13.10
CA LEU A 206 -10.63 -14.97 -14.19
C LEU A 206 -10.37 -14.31 -15.55
N ARG A 207 -10.34 -12.98 -15.60
CA ARG A 207 -9.98 -12.20 -16.80
C ARG A 207 -8.54 -12.50 -17.22
N ALA A 208 -7.60 -12.49 -16.27
CA ALA A 208 -6.20 -12.82 -16.53
C ALA A 208 -6.02 -14.28 -17.00
N GLU A 209 -6.74 -15.24 -16.41
CA GLU A 209 -6.74 -16.64 -16.86
C GLU A 209 -7.21 -16.77 -18.31
N THR A 210 -8.27 -16.03 -18.68
CA THR A 210 -8.78 -16.02 -20.06
C THR A 210 -7.74 -15.44 -21.03
N GLN A 211 -7.08 -14.35 -20.67
CA GLN A 211 -6.01 -13.74 -21.48
C GLN A 211 -4.81 -14.68 -21.63
N LEU A 212 -4.40 -15.34 -20.55
CA LEU A 212 -3.34 -16.35 -20.55
C LEU A 212 -3.68 -17.55 -21.44
N ALA A 213 -4.93 -18.02 -21.38
CA ALA A 213 -5.40 -19.12 -22.22
C ALA A 213 -5.34 -18.77 -23.71
N GLU A 214 -5.67 -17.53 -24.08
CA GLU A 214 -5.58 -17.06 -25.46
C GLU A 214 -4.12 -16.94 -25.93
N VAL A 215 -3.23 -16.37 -25.12
CA VAL A 215 -1.79 -16.33 -25.44
C VAL A 215 -1.23 -17.75 -25.63
N ARG A 216 -1.59 -18.69 -24.74
CA ARG A 216 -1.22 -20.11 -24.89
C ARG A 216 -1.68 -20.68 -26.22
N ARG A 217 -2.95 -20.47 -26.59
CA ARG A 217 -3.52 -20.96 -27.86
C ARG A 217 -2.76 -20.41 -29.07
N VAL A 218 -2.40 -19.12 -29.06
CA VAL A 218 -1.61 -18.50 -30.14
C VAL A 218 -0.22 -19.13 -30.24
N LEU A 219 0.44 -19.41 -29.11
CA LEU A 219 1.75 -20.06 -29.08
C LEU A 219 1.69 -21.51 -29.60
N GLU A 220 0.69 -22.28 -29.18
CA GLU A 220 0.46 -23.66 -29.66
C GLU A 220 0.24 -23.71 -31.18
N ALA A 221 -0.50 -22.73 -31.73
CA ALA A 221 -0.70 -22.62 -33.17
C ALA A 221 0.60 -22.30 -33.94
N HIS A 222 1.46 -21.43 -33.39
CA HIS A 222 2.77 -21.13 -33.99
C HIS A 222 3.72 -22.34 -33.96
N LEU A 223 3.73 -23.11 -32.87
CA LEU A 223 4.52 -24.34 -32.75
C LEU A 223 4.07 -25.41 -33.76
N SER A 224 2.76 -25.52 -33.98
CA SER A 224 2.20 -26.46 -34.96
C SER A 224 2.55 -26.08 -36.40
N LYS A 225 2.54 -24.78 -36.73
CA LYS A 225 2.88 -24.28 -38.07
C LYS A 225 4.36 -24.44 -38.41
N THR A 226 5.25 -24.14 -37.47
CA THR A 226 6.70 -24.33 -37.62
C THR A 226 7.10 -25.81 -37.76
N SER A 227 6.37 -26.71 -37.10
CA SER A 227 6.56 -28.17 -37.26
C SER A 227 6.12 -28.68 -38.65
N SER A 228 5.16 -28.02 -39.31
CA SER A 228 4.67 -28.39 -40.64
C SER A 228 5.52 -27.85 -41.79
N GLU A 229 6.27 -26.75 -41.60
CA GLU A 229 7.16 -26.16 -42.61
C GLU A 229 8.57 -26.79 -42.61
N GLY A 230 8.87 -27.65 -41.62
CA GLY A 230 10.18 -28.29 -41.41
C GLY A 230 10.43 -29.63 -42.13
N GLU A 231 9.53 -30.11 -43.01
CA GLU A 231 9.79 -31.26 -43.90
C GLU A 231 10.14 -30.79 -45.33
N PRO A 232 11.42 -30.46 -45.64
CA PRO A 232 11.86 -30.33 -47.02
C PRO A 232 12.12 -31.73 -47.59
N GLY A 233 11.44 -32.02 -48.71
CA GLY A 233 11.40 -33.33 -49.35
C GLY A 233 12.76 -33.97 -49.63
N ALA A 234 12.83 -35.27 -49.35
CA ALA A 234 13.86 -36.15 -49.89
C ALA A 234 13.56 -36.40 -51.39
N PRO A 235 14.48 -36.08 -52.32
CA PRO A 235 14.35 -36.54 -53.70
C PRO A 235 14.74 -38.02 -53.79
N ALA A 236 13.88 -38.80 -54.45
CA ALA A 236 14.12 -40.17 -54.90
C ALA A 236 14.91 -40.20 -56.21
#